data_AF-A0A956EHF0-F1
#
_entry.id   AF-A0A956EHF0-F1
#
_cell.length_a   1.000
_cell.length_b   1.000
_cell.length_c   1.000
_cell.angle_alpha   90.00
_cell.angle_beta   90.00
_cell.angle_gamma   90.00
#
_symmetry.space_group_name_H-M   'P 1'
#
loop_
_entity.id
_entity.type
_entity.pdbx_description
1 polymer ?
#
loop_
_entity_poly.entity_id
_entity_poly.type
_entity_poly.pdbx_seq_one_letter_code
_entity_poly.pdbx_strand_id
1 'polypeptide(L)'
;MSEAVDPATYARAWERATALLKRRQAASSLGLGVNTALLAAISFIARSDTLTPVFRGLAAALLMIAGIAACDLWRRSLLDYQRLMAWWYDRLRVLEEAMPRADRLASAEYEALYAPGSAKVGLTRHELRLIVVLSSLHVAFTALTFGAAALGEGG
;
A
#
# COMPACT_ATOMS: atom_id res chain seq x y z
N MET A 1 37.91 -0.54 -22.73
CA MET A 1 36.84 -0.46 -23.75
C MET A 1 35.56 -0.93 -23.08
N SER A 2 34.62 -0.04 -22.82
CA SER A 2 33.30 -0.43 -22.29
C SER A 2 32.54 -1.11 -23.41
N GLU A 3 32.18 -2.38 -23.22
CA GLU A 3 31.28 -3.10 -24.11
C GLU A 3 29.94 -2.34 -24.14
N ALA A 4 29.45 -2.03 -25.34
CA ALA A 4 28.17 -1.34 -25.48
C ALA A 4 27.06 -2.22 -24.90
N VAL A 5 26.21 -1.67 -24.03
CA VAL A 5 25.11 -2.43 -23.43
C VAL A 5 24.12 -2.84 -24.53
N ASP A 6 23.86 -4.15 -24.60
CA ASP A 6 22.85 -4.72 -25.50
C ASP A 6 21.48 -4.06 -25.26
N PRO A 7 20.87 -3.39 -26.27
CA PRO A 7 19.57 -2.76 -26.14
C PRO A 7 18.48 -3.71 -25.65
N ALA A 8 18.55 -5.00 -26.00
CA ALA A 8 17.58 -5.98 -25.54
C ALA A 8 17.70 -6.27 -24.03
N THR A 9 18.91 -6.16 -23.47
CA THR A 9 19.13 -6.31 -22.02
C THR A 9 18.53 -5.16 -21.23
N TYR A 10 18.70 -3.93 -21.71
CA TYR A 10 18.06 -2.76 -21.10
C TYR A 10 16.54 -2.82 -21.21
N ALA A 11 16.00 -3.16 -22.38
CA ALA A 11 14.55 -3.31 -22.58
C ALA A 11 13.93 -4.34 -21.61
N ARG A 12 14.58 -5.50 -21.42
CA ARG A 12 14.14 -6.51 -20.43
C ARG A 12 14.19 -5.99 -18.99
N ALA A 13 15.23 -5.23 -18.63
CA ALA A 13 15.34 -4.64 -17.29
C ALA A 13 14.24 -3.61 -17.04
N TRP A 14 13.96 -2.76 -18.04
CA TRP A 14 12.90 -1.76 -18.00
C TRP A 14 11.50 -2.38 -17.88
N GLU A 15 11.24 -3.44 -18.64
CA GLU A 15 9.98 -4.18 -18.57
C GLU A 15 9.77 -4.78 -17.16
N ARG A 16 10.81 -5.35 -16.55
CA ARG A 16 10.75 -5.88 -15.19
C ARG A 16 10.46 -4.80 -14.15
N ALA A 17 11.11 -3.64 -14.25
CA ALA A 17 10.84 -2.50 -13.36
C ALA A 17 9.38 -2.01 -13.51
N THR A 18 8.90 -1.89 -14.75
CA THR A 18 7.51 -1.49 -15.03
C THR A 18 6.50 -2.52 -14.53
N ALA A 19 6.79 -3.82 -14.67
CA ALA A 19 5.95 -4.89 -14.17
C ALA A 19 5.85 -4.86 -12.63
N LEU A 20 6.95 -4.55 -11.94
CA LEU A 20 6.93 -4.36 -10.48
C LEU A 20 6.07 -3.17 -10.06
N LEU A 21 6.10 -2.06 -10.82
CA LEU A 21 5.27 -0.89 -10.54
C LEU A 21 3.78 -1.25 -10.66
N LYS A 22 3.41 -1.96 -11.73
CA LYS A 22 2.05 -2.47 -11.92
C LYS A 22 1.61 -3.38 -10.76
N ARG A 23 2.49 -4.28 -10.30
CA ARG A 23 2.22 -5.17 -9.16
C ARG A 23 2.03 -4.40 -7.86
N ARG A 24 2.83 -3.38 -7.59
CA ARG A 24 2.64 -2.47 -6.44
C ARG A 24 1.28 -1.80 -6.49
N GLN A 25 0.91 -1.22 -7.64
CA GLN A 25 -0.40 -0.56 -7.80
C GLN A 25 -1.56 -1.53 -7.58
N ALA A 26 -1.44 -2.77 -8.09
CA ALA A 26 -2.43 -3.81 -7.84
C ALA A 26 -2.51 -4.18 -6.36
N ALA A 27 -1.38 -4.31 -5.66
CA ALA A 27 -1.34 -4.58 -4.22
C ALA A 27 -1.98 -3.42 -3.40
N SER A 28 -1.75 -2.17 -3.79
CA SER A 28 -2.39 -1.00 -3.16
C SER A 28 -3.90 -0.99 -3.36
N SER A 29 -4.37 -1.28 -4.57
CA SER A 29 -5.81 -1.39 -4.86
C SER A 29 -6.47 -2.52 -4.06
N LEU A 30 -5.82 -3.69 -4.00
CA LEU A 30 -6.28 -4.84 -3.22
C LEU A 30 -6.35 -4.50 -1.72
N GLY A 31 -5.29 -3.89 -1.17
CA GLY A 31 -5.22 -3.48 0.23
C GLY A 31 -6.35 -2.52 0.61
N LEU A 32 -6.63 -1.53 -0.24
CA LEU A 32 -7.75 -0.61 -0.05
C LEU A 32 -9.11 -1.34 -0.12
N GLY A 33 -9.28 -2.22 -1.11
CA GLY A 33 -10.51 -3.00 -1.29
C GLY A 33 -10.83 -3.89 -0.10
N VAL A 34 -9.85 -4.64 0.40
CA VAL A 34 -9.99 -5.50 1.59
C VAL A 34 -10.37 -4.67 2.83
N ASN A 35 -9.69 -3.56 3.10
CA ASN A 35 -10.01 -2.73 4.26
C ASN A 35 -11.39 -2.07 4.14
N THR A 36 -11.80 -1.68 2.94
CA THR A 36 -13.14 -1.12 2.68
C THR A 36 -14.23 -2.17 2.94
N ALA A 37 -14.01 -3.40 2.47
CA ALA A 37 -14.93 -4.52 2.72
C ALA A 37 -15.05 -4.86 4.21
N LEU A 38 -13.93 -4.85 4.95
CA LEU A 38 -13.92 -5.07 6.40
C LEU A 38 -14.66 -3.97 7.16
N LEU A 39 -14.44 -2.70 6.83
CA LEU A 39 -15.18 -1.57 7.43
C LEU A 39 -16.69 -1.65 7.13
N ALA A 40 -17.06 -2.04 5.91
CA ALA A 40 -18.45 -2.26 5.54
C ALA A 40 -19.07 -3.41 6.36
N ALA A 41 -18.33 -4.51 6.56
CA ALA A 41 -18.78 -5.63 7.40
C ALA A 41 -18.96 -5.21 8.87
N ILE A 42 -18.03 -4.43 9.44
CA ILE A 42 -18.17 -3.89 10.80
C ILE A 42 -19.41 -2.99 10.89
N SER A 43 -19.61 -2.11 9.90
CA SER A 43 -20.77 -1.21 9.85
C SER A 43 -22.09 -1.97 9.76
N PHE A 44 -22.13 -3.06 9.00
CA PHE A 44 -23.28 -3.94 8.89
C PHE A 44 -23.60 -4.64 10.21
N ILE A 45 -22.58 -5.22 10.87
CA ILE A 45 -22.73 -5.87 12.17
C ILE A 45 -23.18 -4.88 13.25
N ALA A 46 -22.63 -3.66 13.24
CA ALA A 46 -23.01 -2.63 14.20
C ALA A 46 -24.52 -2.31 14.18
N ARG A 47 -25.13 -2.35 12.98
CA ARG A 47 -26.57 -2.09 12.75
C ARG A 47 -27.45 -3.35 12.81
N SER A 48 -26.88 -4.52 13.01
CA SER A 48 -27.62 -5.77 12.99
C SER A 48 -28.34 -6.00 14.33
N ASP A 49 -29.67 -5.99 14.31
CA ASP A 49 -30.49 -6.27 15.50
C ASP A 49 -30.64 -7.77 15.78
N THR A 50 -30.19 -8.63 14.86
CA THR A 50 -30.27 -10.09 14.98
C THR A 50 -29.20 -10.66 15.90
N LEU A 51 -28.14 -9.91 16.20
CA LEU A 51 -27.05 -10.32 17.09
C LEU A 51 -27.21 -9.72 18.48
N THR A 52 -27.05 -10.56 19.51
CA THR A 52 -26.93 -10.09 20.89
C THR A 52 -25.76 -9.09 21.03
N PRO A 53 -25.81 -8.16 21.99
CA PRO A 53 -24.75 -7.16 22.19
C PRO A 53 -23.36 -7.78 22.34
N VAL A 54 -23.25 -8.88 23.10
CA VAL A 54 -21.99 -9.61 23.32
C VAL A 54 -21.42 -10.19 22.02
N PHE A 55 -22.25 -10.92 21.25
CA PHE A 55 -21.82 -11.50 19.97
C PHE A 55 -21.45 -10.43 18.94
N ARG A 56 -22.18 -9.31 18.93
CA ARG A 56 -21.89 -8.16 18.06
C ARG A 56 -20.52 -7.55 18.38
N GLY A 57 -20.23 -7.33 19.66
CA GLY A 57 -18.94 -6.82 20.13
C GLY A 57 -17.78 -7.77 19.77
N LEU A 58 -17.96 -9.07 20.00
CA LEU A 58 -16.95 -10.08 19.65
C LEU A 58 -16.68 -10.12 18.14
N ALA A 59 -17.72 -10.12 17.31
CA ALA A 59 -17.57 -10.14 15.86
C ALA A 59 -16.88 -8.86 15.35
N ALA A 60 -17.24 -7.68 15.88
CA ALA A 60 -16.59 -6.41 15.56
C ALA A 60 -15.10 -6.41 15.99
N ALA A 61 -14.77 -7.00 17.13
CA ALA A 61 -13.38 -7.13 17.59
C ALA A 61 -12.55 -8.04 16.68
N LEU A 62 -13.10 -9.18 16.25
CA LEU A 62 -12.42 -10.08 15.31
C LEU A 62 -12.17 -9.40 13.96
N LEU A 63 -13.16 -8.67 13.42
CA LEU A 63 -12.99 -7.91 12.18
C LEU A 63 -11.99 -6.75 12.33
N MET A 64 -11.93 -6.09 13.49
CA MET A 64 -10.92 -5.07 13.79
C MET A 64 -9.51 -5.67 13.72
N ILE A 65 -9.30 -6.82 14.36
CA ILE A 65 -8.01 -7.52 14.36
C ILE A 65 -7.64 -7.90 12.93
N ALA A 66 -8.59 -8.44 12.14
CA ALA A 66 -8.37 -8.76 10.74
C ALA A 66 -8.01 -7.51 9.90
N GLY A 67 -8.67 -6.37 10.14
CA GLY A 67 -8.39 -5.10 9.47
C GLY A 67 -7.01 -4.54 9.79
N ILE A 68 -6.62 -4.57 11.06
CA ILE A 68 -5.28 -4.15 11.50
C ILE A 68 -4.21 -5.08 10.90
N ALA A 69 -4.44 -6.40 10.90
CA ALA A 69 -3.53 -7.35 10.29
C ALA A 69 -3.40 -7.14 8.77
N ALA A 70 -4.52 -6.86 8.08
CA ALA A 70 -4.51 -6.53 6.65
C ALA A 70 -3.75 -5.22 6.37
N CYS A 71 -3.93 -4.20 7.22
CA CYS A 71 -3.17 -2.95 7.18
C CYS A 71 -1.66 -3.18 7.36
N ASP A 72 -1.25 -4.01 8.33
CA ASP A 72 0.17 -4.32 8.55
C ASP A 72 0.78 -5.12 7.40
N LEU A 73 0.06 -6.12 6.88
CA LEU A 73 0.49 -6.90 5.72
C LEU A 73 0.67 -6.01 4.49
N TRP A 74 -0.29 -5.11 4.24
CA TRP A 74 -0.21 -4.15 3.16
C TRP A 74 1.00 -3.21 3.33
N ARG A 75 1.23 -2.71 4.55
CA ARG A 75 2.39 -1.87 4.87
C ARG A 75 3.70 -2.57 4.57
N ARG A 76 3.86 -3.83 5.00
CA ARG A 76 5.07 -4.62 4.73
C ARG A 76 5.29 -4.80 3.23
N SER A 77 4.23 -5.14 2.50
CA SER A 77 4.29 -5.29 1.04
C SER A 77 4.77 -4.01 0.34
N LEU A 78 4.27 -2.83 0.76
CA LEU A 78 4.72 -1.56 0.20
C LEU A 78 6.19 -1.26 0.47
N LEU A 79 6.68 -1.58 1.67
CA LEU A 79 8.09 -1.39 2.02
C LEU A 79 9.00 -2.32 1.21
N ASP A 80 8.59 -3.56 0.99
CA ASP A 80 9.33 -4.52 0.17
C ASP A 80 9.36 -4.09 -1.30
N TYR A 81 8.23 -3.64 -1.85
CA TYR A 81 8.19 -3.06 -3.19
C TYR A 81 9.05 -1.81 -3.31
N GLN A 82 9.08 -0.94 -2.31
CA GLN A 82 9.93 0.24 -2.32
C GLN A 82 11.41 -0.13 -2.41
N ARG A 83 11.87 -1.10 -1.60
CA ARG A 83 13.26 -1.58 -1.63
C ARG A 83 13.61 -2.23 -2.96
N LEU A 84 12.73 -3.09 -3.47
CA LEU A 84 12.94 -3.80 -4.73
C LEU A 84 12.95 -2.84 -5.93
N MET A 85 12.08 -1.83 -5.90
CA MET A 85 12.01 -0.80 -6.94
C MET A 85 13.28 0.06 -6.94
N ALA A 86 13.73 0.51 -5.76
CA ALA A 86 14.97 1.25 -5.63
C ALA A 86 16.16 0.47 -6.20
N TRP A 87 16.27 -0.81 -5.85
CA TRP A 87 17.31 -1.69 -6.40
C TRP A 87 17.25 -1.81 -7.93
N TRP A 88 16.06 -1.95 -8.51
CA TRP A 88 15.90 -2.01 -9.97
C TRP A 88 16.24 -0.69 -10.67
N TYR A 89 15.88 0.45 -10.09
CA TYR A 89 16.27 1.76 -10.61
C TYR A 89 17.79 1.95 -10.56
N ASP A 90 18.45 1.56 -9.47
CA ASP A 90 19.92 1.62 -9.39
C ASP A 90 20.57 0.76 -10.47
N ARG A 91 20.04 -0.45 -10.71
CA ARG A 91 20.51 -1.32 -11.81
C ARG A 91 20.30 -0.71 -13.19
N LEU A 92 19.14 -0.11 -13.44
CA LEU A 92 18.86 0.56 -14.71
C LEU A 92 19.82 1.72 -14.95
N ARG A 93 20.09 2.53 -13.93
CA ARG A 93 21.04 3.66 -14.02
C ARG A 93 22.45 3.20 -14.35
N VAL A 94 22.93 2.09 -13.75
CA VAL A 94 24.23 1.50 -14.09
C VAL A 94 24.28 1.04 -15.54
N LEU A 95 23.19 0.45 -16.08
CA LEU A 95 23.12 0.07 -17.49
C LEU A 95 23.12 1.31 -18.42
N GLU A 96 22.51 2.40 -17.99
CA GLU A 96 22.44 3.66 -18.75
C GLU A 96 23.74 4.45 -18.79
N GLU A 97 24.67 4.22 -17.86
CA GLU A 97 25.98 4.90 -17.85
C GLU A 97 26.77 4.67 -19.15
N ALA A 98 26.59 3.49 -19.77
CA ALA A 98 27.19 3.11 -21.04
C ALA A 98 26.41 3.63 -22.27
N MET A 99 25.25 4.27 -22.07
CA MET A 99 24.37 4.75 -23.14
C MET A 99 24.52 6.26 -23.41
N PRO A 100 24.20 6.73 -24.63
CA PRO A 100 24.07 8.16 -24.91
C PRO A 100 23.06 8.83 -23.98
N ARG A 101 23.33 10.08 -23.57
CA ARG A 101 22.49 10.78 -22.58
C ARG A 101 21.02 10.92 -22.97
N ALA A 102 20.73 11.02 -24.28
CA ALA A 102 19.37 11.13 -24.81
C ALA A 102 18.52 9.87 -24.54
N ASP A 103 19.16 8.70 -24.37
CA ASP A 103 18.50 7.41 -24.22
C ASP A 103 18.38 6.98 -22.74
N ARG A 104 18.85 7.80 -21.79
CA ARG A 104 18.86 7.52 -20.35
C ARG A 104 17.53 7.83 -19.68
N LEU A 105 16.49 7.10 -20.06
CA LEU A 105 15.12 7.31 -19.60
C LEU A 105 14.95 7.13 -18.08
N ALA A 106 15.55 6.11 -17.48
CA ALA A 106 15.47 5.83 -16.05
C ALA A 106 16.18 6.90 -15.22
N SER A 107 17.34 7.38 -15.67
CA SER A 107 18.06 8.49 -15.03
C SER A 107 17.28 9.80 -15.13
N ALA A 108 16.71 10.09 -16.32
CA ALA A 108 15.88 11.28 -16.52
C ALA A 108 14.60 11.24 -15.66
N GLU A 109 13.93 10.08 -15.59
CA GLU A 109 12.79 9.87 -14.69
C GLU A 109 13.20 10.05 -13.22
N TYR A 110 14.32 9.47 -12.82
CA TYR A 110 14.85 9.59 -11.46
C TYR A 110 15.12 11.05 -11.08
N GLU A 111 15.80 11.80 -11.93
CA GLU A 111 16.08 13.21 -11.72
C GLU A 111 14.79 14.04 -11.63
N ALA A 112 13.81 13.76 -12.48
CA ALA A 112 12.55 14.49 -12.50
C ALA A 112 11.65 14.20 -11.27
N LEU A 113 11.65 12.95 -10.79
CA LEU A 113 10.66 12.46 -9.84
C LEU A 113 11.23 12.20 -8.43
N TYR A 114 12.50 11.80 -8.32
CA TYR A 114 13.08 11.24 -7.09
C TYR A 114 14.35 11.95 -6.59
N ALA A 115 14.96 12.85 -7.36
CA ALA A 115 16.15 13.58 -6.91
C ALA A 115 15.90 14.43 -5.63
N PRO A 116 16.91 14.62 -4.76
CA PRO A 116 16.76 15.46 -3.56
C PRO A 116 16.26 16.87 -3.93
N GLY A 117 15.07 17.24 -3.44
CA GLY A 117 14.40 18.50 -3.79
C GLY A 117 13.24 18.36 -4.78
N SER A 118 13.06 17.19 -5.42
CA SER A 118 11.85 16.89 -6.18
C SER A 118 10.68 16.64 -5.21
N ALA A 119 9.78 17.61 -5.09
CA ALA A 119 8.58 17.47 -4.27
C ALA A 119 7.56 16.44 -4.81
N LYS A 120 7.87 15.76 -5.92
CA LYS A 120 6.87 15.22 -6.85
C LYS A 120 6.45 13.77 -6.60
N VAL A 121 7.25 12.91 -5.94
CA VAL A 121 6.82 11.52 -5.68
C VAL A 121 7.06 11.11 -4.23
N GLY A 122 6.10 11.46 -3.39
CA GLY A 122 5.92 10.92 -2.04
C GLY A 122 4.84 9.84 -1.98
N LEU A 123 4.67 9.01 -3.03
CA LEU A 123 3.57 8.04 -3.12
C LEU A 123 3.53 7.13 -1.89
N THR A 124 4.70 6.66 -1.45
CA THR A 124 4.83 5.84 -0.23
C THR A 124 4.39 6.59 1.02
N ARG A 125 4.62 7.92 1.13
CA ARG A 125 4.17 8.69 2.30
C ARG A 125 2.63 8.75 2.36
N HIS A 126 1.97 8.93 1.24
CA HIS A 126 0.50 8.98 1.18
C HIS A 126 -0.11 7.61 1.48
N GLU A 127 0.44 6.54 0.90
CA GLU A 127 -0.01 5.17 1.18
C GLU A 127 0.21 4.79 2.65
N LEU A 128 1.35 5.15 3.25
CA LEU A 128 1.61 4.90 4.67
C LEU A 128 0.67 5.68 5.59
N ARG A 129 0.35 6.95 5.26
CA ARG A 129 -0.67 7.71 6.00
C ARG A 129 -2.05 7.07 5.88
N LEU A 130 -2.41 6.59 4.68
CA LEU A 130 -3.69 5.93 4.46
C LEU A 130 -3.84 4.67 5.31
N ILE A 131 -2.78 3.88 5.48
CA ILE A 131 -2.77 2.71 6.37
C ILE A 131 -3.04 3.12 7.83
N VAL A 132 -2.43 4.21 8.29
CA VAL A 132 -2.68 4.74 9.64
C VAL A 132 -4.15 5.15 9.78
N VAL A 133 -4.69 5.90 8.81
CA VAL A 133 -6.09 6.32 8.80
C VAL A 133 -7.03 5.12 8.85
N LEU A 134 -6.81 4.11 8.01
CA LEU A 134 -7.64 2.90 7.99
C LEU A 134 -7.54 2.13 9.31
N SER A 135 -6.35 2.01 9.88
CA SER A 135 -6.15 1.36 11.18
C SER A 135 -6.92 2.09 12.28
N SER A 136 -6.85 3.43 12.30
CA SER A 136 -7.61 4.26 13.25
C SER A 136 -9.12 4.13 13.05
N LEU A 137 -9.60 4.03 11.80
CA LEU A 137 -11.02 3.81 11.51
C LEU A 137 -11.51 2.47 12.05
N HIS A 138 -10.74 1.39 11.91
CA HIS A 138 -11.10 0.09 12.48
C HIS A 138 -11.26 0.18 14.00
N VAL A 139 -10.32 0.83 14.69
CA VAL A 139 -10.40 1.03 16.15
C VAL A 139 -11.62 1.87 16.53
N ALA A 140 -11.84 2.99 15.83
CA ALA A 140 -12.96 3.89 16.10
C ALA A 140 -14.32 3.21 15.92
N PHE A 141 -14.52 2.48 14.81
CA PHE A 141 -15.78 1.77 14.54
C PHE A 141 -16.06 0.65 15.54
N THR A 142 -15.03 -0.09 15.94
CA THR A 142 -15.17 -1.14 16.94
C THR A 142 -15.48 -0.55 18.31
N ALA A 143 -14.78 0.50 18.73
CA ALA A 143 -15.08 1.22 19.97
C ALA A 143 -16.52 1.76 20.00
N LEU A 144 -17.00 2.29 18.86
CA LEU A 144 -18.38 2.77 18.74
C LEU A 144 -19.39 1.62 18.95
N THR A 145 -19.12 0.46 18.36
CA THR A 145 -19.96 -0.74 18.49
C THR A 145 -20.03 -1.22 19.95
N PHE A 146 -18.90 -1.19 20.67
CA PHE A 146 -18.87 -1.51 22.10
C PHE A 146 -19.59 -0.46 22.97
N GLY A 147 -19.40 0.83 22.69
CA GLY A 147 -20.07 1.91 23.41
C GLY A 147 -21.58 1.88 23.25
N ALA A 148 -22.07 1.59 22.03
CA ALA A 148 -23.49 1.43 21.77
C ALA A 148 -24.09 0.21 22.51
N ALA A 149 -23.35 -0.91 22.57
CA ALA A 149 -23.76 -2.09 23.33
C ALA A 149 -23.87 -1.80 24.84
N ALA A 150 -22.88 -1.09 25.41
CA ALA A 150 -22.86 -0.77 26.84
C ALA A 150 -23.96 0.22 27.27
N LEU A 151 -24.34 1.16 26.38
CA LEU A 151 -25.41 2.13 26.66
C LEU A 151 -26.82 1.56 26.45
N GLY A 152 -26.96 0.53 25.61
CA GLY A 152 -28.25 -0.12 25.33
C GLY A 152 -28.75 -1.06 26.43
N GLU A 153 -27.90 -1.48 27.37
CA GLU A 153 -28.28 -2.34 28.51
C GLU A 153 -28.82 -1.55 29.73
N GLY A 154 -28.98 -0.23 29.62
CA GLY A 154 -29.44 0.66 30.70
C GLY A 154 -30.88 1.15 30.60
N GLY A 155 -31.71 0.61 29.69
CA GLY A 155 -33.10 1.03 29.43
C GLY A 155 -34.12 -0.06 29.64
#